data_AF-A0A3B9MIZ3-F1
#
_entry.id   AF-A0A3B9MIZ3-F1
#
_cell.length_a   1.000
_cell.length_b   1.000
_cell.length_c   1.000
_cell.angle_alpha   90.00
_cell.angle_beta   90.00
_cell.angle_gamma   90.00
#
_symmetry.space_group_name_H-M   'P 1'
#
loop_
_entity.id
_entity.type
_entity.pdbx_description
1 polymer ?
#
loop_
_entity_poly.entity_id
_entity_poly.type
_entity_poly.pdbx_seq_one_letter_code
_entity_poly.pdbx_strand_id
1 'polypeptide(L)' 'YPNLARGLVLSNINQLWVSDITYIRLRREFVYLAVVLDAYSRRCIGWALSSF' A
#
# COMPACT_ATOMS: atom_id res chain seq x y z
N TYR A 1 -16.89 10.69 7.84
CA TYR A 1 -15.73 10.83 8.74
C TYR A 1 -14.60 11.49 7.97
N PRO A 2 -13.86 12.47 8.51
CA PRO A 2 -12.80 13.17 7.78
C PRO A 2 -11.55 12.29 7.60
N ASN A 3 -10.82 12.48 6.50
CA ASN A 3 -9.52 11.85 6.30
C ASN A 3 -8.48 12.55 7.20
N LEU A 4 -8.03 11.88 8.25
CA LEU A 4 -7.07 12.40 9.23
C LEU A 4 -5.65 12.58 8.67
N ALA A 5 -5.32 11.92 7.56
CA ALA A 5 -4.03 12.11 6.89
C ALA A 5 -4.00 13.36 6.00
N ARG A 6 -5.16 14.00 5.76
CA ARG A 6 -5.25 15.18 4.90
C ARG A 6 -4.49 16.35 5.54
N GLY A 7 -3.48 16.86 4.83
CA GLY A 7 -2.66 17.99 5.28
C GLY A 7 -1.49 17.61 6.20
N LEU A 8 -1.27 16.32 6.45
CA LEU A 8 -0.12 15.85 7.19
C LEU A 8 1.16 16.08 6.37
N VAL A 9 2.11 16.84 6.92
CA VAL A 9 3.46 17.01 6.34
C VAL A 9 4.38 16.00 7.00
N LEU A 10 4.86 15.03 6.22
CA LEU A 10 5.76 13.98 6.69
C LEU A 10 7.20 14.48 6.69
N SER A 11 7.91 14.29 7.80
CA SER A 11 9.30 14.70 8.00
C SER A 11 10.27 13.53 8.17
N ASN A 12 9.77 12.31 8.38
CA ASN A 12 10.60 11.13 8.57
C ASN A 12 9.84 9.83 8.21
N ILE A 13 10.57 8.72 8.16
CA ILE A 13 10.00 7.38 7.99
C ILE A 13 9.08 6.99 9.16
N ASN A 14 8.15 6.06 8.91
CA ASN A 14 7.26 5.46 9.90
C ASN A 14 6.24 6.41 10.55
N GLN A 15 5.91 7.52 9.88
CA GLN A 15 4.90 8.48 10.34
C GLN A 15 3.51 8.23 9.74
N LEU A 16 3.46 7.70 8.51
CA LEU A 16 2.22 7.34 7.83
C LEU A 16 2.48 6.15 6.91
N TRP A 17 1.65 5.12 7.03
CA TRP A 17 1.64 4.00 6.11
C TRP A 17 0.38 4.05 5.25
N VAL A 18 0.56 3.81 3.95
CA VAL A 18 -0.53 3.73 2.98
C VAL A 18 -0.58 2.31 2.46
N SER A 19 -1.76 1.73 2.44
CA SER A 19 -2.01 0.42 1.84
C SER A 19 -2.91 0.55 0.63
N ASP A 20 -2.71 -0.36 -0.31
CA ASP A 20 -3.58 -0.54 -1.47
C ASP A 20 -3.70 -2.04 -1.78
N ILE A 21 -4.81 -2.42 -2.42
CA ILE A 21 -5.00 -3.77 -2.93
C ILE A 21 -5.31 -3.65 -4.42
N THR A 22 -4.51 -4.32 -5.24
CA THR A 22 -4.68 -4.35 -6.68
C THR A 22 -4.71 -5.77 -7.22
N TYR A 23 -5.25 -5.90 -8.43
CA TYR A 23 -5.42 -7.16 -9.13
C TYR A 23 -4.43 -7.21 -10.28
N ILE A 24 -3.61 -8.25 -10.30
CA ILE A 24 -2.66 -8.48 -11.40
C ILE A 24 -3.24 -9.56 -12.30
N ARG A 25 -3.51 -9.19 -13.55
CA ARG A 25 -3.94 -10.13 -14.58
C ARG A 25 -2.77 -11.01 -15.02
N LEU A 26 -2.83 -12.29 -14.71
CA LEU A 26 -1.95 -13.32 -15.28
C LEU A 26 -2.59 -13.89 -16.55
N ARG A 27 -1.92 -14.81 -17.26
CA ARG A 27 -2.47 -15.38 -18.52
C ARG A 27 -3.79 -16.12 -18.30
N ARG A 28 -3.90 -16.89 -17.21
CA ARG A 28 -5.04 -17.78 -16.94
C ARG A 28 -5.89 -17.41 -15.73
N GLU A 29 -5.41 -16.50 -14.90
CA GLU A 29 -6.05 -16.15 -13.63
C GLU A 29 -5.74 -14.70 -13.24
N PHE A 30 -6.22 -14.31 -12.06
CA PHE A 30 -5.85 -13.09 -11.37
C PHE A 30 -5.24 -13.42 -10.02
N VAL A 31 -4.25 -12.64 -9.61
CA VAL A 31 -3.74 -12.65 -8.24
C VAL A 31 -4.00 -11.30 -7.58
N TYR A 32 -4.21 -11.35 -6.27
CA TYR A 32 -4.37 -10.18 -5.43
C TYR A 32 -3.01 -9.79 -4.88
N LEU A 33 -2.62 -8.53 -5.05
CA LEU A 33 -1.48 -7.93 -4.39
C LEU A 33 -1.98 -6.95 -3.35
N ALA A 34 -1.76 -7.26 -2.07
CA ALA A 34 -1.85 -6.31 -0.99
C ALA A 34 -0.46 -5.73 -0.72
N VAL A 35 -0.33 -4.41 -0.69
CA VAL A 35 0.95 -3.72 -0.46
C VAL A 35 0.80 -2.67 0.65
N VAL A 36 1.85 -2.51 1.45
CA VAL A 36 1.98 -1.43 2.43
C VAL A 36 3.23 -0.63 2.12
N LEU A 37 3.07 0.67 1.94
CA LEU A 37 4.13 1.62 1.66
C LEU A 37 4.33 2.57 2.85
N ASP A 38 5.58 2.88 3.17
CA ASP A 38 5.90 4.05 3.99
C ASP A 38 5.73 5.32 3.13
N ALA A 39 4.86 6.24 3.57
CA ALA A 39 4.47 7.39 2.76
C ALA A 39 5.59 8.43 2.57
N TYR A 40 6.55 8.49 3.51
CA TYR A 40 7.70 9.40 3.42
C TYR A 40 8.77 8.85 2.46
N SER A 41 9.28 7.64 2.72
CA SER A 41 10.36 7.04 1.93
C SER A 41 9.92 6.40 0.62
N ARG A 42 8.61 6.20 0.42
CA ARG A 42 8.01 5.47 -0.71
C ARG A 42 8.45 4.00 -0.81
N ARG A 43 9.07 3.45 0.24
CA ARG A 43 9.51 2.06 0.27
C ARG A 43 8.35 1.13 0.59
N CYS A 44 8.34 -0.03 -0.07
CA CYS A 44 7.49 -1.15 0.33
C CYS A 44 8.03 -1.74 1.64
N ILE A 45 7.20 -1.74 2.67
CA ILE A 45 7.53 -2.28 4.00
C ILE A 45 6.85 -3.62 4.28
N GLY A 46 5.89 -4.01 3.44
CA GLY A 46 5.22 -5.29 3.50
C GLY A 46 4.34 -5.52 2.27
N TRP A 47 4.19 -6.79 1.89
CA TRP A 47 3.31 -7.19 0.80
C TRP A 47 2.84 -8.63 0.99
N ALA A 48 1.71 -8.96 0.39
CA ALA A 48 1.19 -10.32 0.29
C ALA A 48 0.59 -10.55 -1.09
N LEU A 49 0.85 -11.73 -1.65
CA LEU A 49 0.22 -12.23 -2.87
C LEU A 49 -0.65 -13.43 -2.54
N SER A 50 -1.86 -13.46 -3.09
CA SER A 50 -2.74 -14.62 -3.00
C SER A 50 -3.48 -14.84 -4.32
N SER A 51 -3.51 -16.08 -4.78
CA SER A 51 -4.59 -16.59 -5.62
C SER A 51 -5.74 -17.04 -4.73
N PHE A 52 -6.92 -17.29 -5.32
CA PHE A 52 -7.99 -18.01 -4.65
C PHE A 52 -7.59 -19.43 -4.28
#